data_AF-A0A7J9FX07-F1
#
_entry.id   AF-A0A7J9FX07-F1
#
_cell.length_a   1.000
_cell.length_b   1.000
_cell.length_c   1.000
_cell.angle_alpha   90.00
_cell.angle_beta   90.00
_cell.angle_gamma   90.00
#
_symmetry.space_group_name_H-M   'P 1'
#
loop_
_entity.id
_entity.type
_entity.pdbx_description
1 polymer ?
#
loop_
_entity_poly.entity_id
_entity_poly.type
_entity_poly.pdbx_seq_one_letter_code
_entity_poly.pdbx_strand_id
1 'polypeptide(L)'
;SNASSTTNEFLETECLKVPATEFIGSLKTTIDAIRKATSVVSQFGGFFHDFRLSNAISDCLDLLDSSADELSWTMSASQNPNAKDNSTGDLSSDLRTWLSAAMVNQQTCIDGFEGTNSMVKTVVSGSLNQITSLVRNLLIMVHPGPNSKSNGTRNGSQKGGGGGGHPGQNRFPVWFKREDRRLLQINGVTANVVVAADGSGNFTRIMDAVETAPDKSLNRYVIYIKKGLYKENVEIKKKKWNLMMIGDGMDVTVISGNRSFIDGWTTFRSATFVFTIIYMMKRFLYDNHDIVMVHHAQLFSILSSLLCFVLKPAAVSGRGFIARDITFENTAGPQKHQAVALRSDSDLSVFFRCAIKGYQDSLYTHTMRQFYRECKITGTVDFIFGDGAVLFQNCQILAKQGLPNQKNTITAQGRKDPNQPTGFSIQFCNISADTDLLPSVNSTPTYLGRPWKLYSRTIIMQSYISDAIRPQGWLEWNQDFALDTLYYAEYMNNGPGASLSERVKWPGYHVLNNSAQAVNFTVAQFIEGDLWLPSTGVKYTSGFGV
;
A
#
# COMPACT_ATOMS: atom_id res chain seq x y z
N SER A 1 -2.51 38.13 -16.27
CA SER A 1 -1.10 37.79 -16.52
C SER A 1 -0.27 37.52 -15.26
N ASN A 2 -0.68 37.95 -14.05
CA ASN A 2 0.15 37.77 -12.82
C ASN A 2 -0.05 36.46 -12.03
N ALA A 3 -0.99 35.58 -12.41
CA ALA A 3 -1.23 34.33 -11.67
C ALA A 3 -0.38 33.15 -12.17
N SER A 4 0.22 33.22 -13.36
CA SER A 4 1.03 32.11 -13.92
C SER A 4 2.52 32.22 -13.61
N SER A 5 3.03 33.42 -13.26
CA SER A 5 4.45 33.61 -12.93
C SER A 5 4.75 33.12 -11.51
N THR A 6 3.87 33.38 -10.55
CA THR A 6 4.02 32.95 -9.15
C THR A 6 3.86 31.44 -8.96
N THR A 7 3.10 30.77 -9.83
CA THR A 7 2.94 29.30 -9.80
C THR A 7 4.14 28.54 -10.31
N ASN A 8 4.80 29.04 -11.37
CA ASN A 8 6.05 28.44 -11.84
C ASN A 8 7.16 28.62 -10.80
N GLU A 9 7.21 29.80 -10.16
CA GLU A 9 8.20 30.10 -9.13
C GLU A 9 8.07 29.18 -7.91
N PHE A 10 6.85 28.90 -7.42
CA PHE A 10 6.60 27.96 -6.31
C PHE A 10 7.00 26.50 -6.63
N LEU A 11 6.66 26.02 -7.83
CA LEU A 11 7.00 24.66 -8.27
C LEU A 11 8.51 24.46 -8.39
N GLU A 12 9.21 25.47 -8.89
CA GLU A 12 10.66 25.48 -9.13
C GLU A 12 11.48 25.73 -7.86
N THR A 13 10.92 26.35 -6.81
CA THR A 13 11.68 26.68 -5.59
C THR A 13 11.37 25.80 -4.38
N GLU A 14 10.15 25.25 -4.25
CA GLU A 14 9.78 24.45 -3.07
C GLU A 14 9.52 22.96 -3.36
N CYS A 15 9.19 22.57 -4.60
CA CYS A 15 8.78 21.20 -4.93
C CYS A 15 9.81 20.42 -5.75
N LEU A 16 10.39 21.02 -6.79
CA LEU A 16 11.34 20.37 -7.70
C LEU A 16 12.76 20.92 -7.52
N LYS A 17 13.76 20.05 -7.64
CA LYS A 17 15.19 20.40 -7.64
C LYS A 17 15.71 20.79 -9.02
N VAL A 18 14.87 20.67 -10.04
CA VAL A 18 15.17 20.90 -11.46
C VAL A 18 14.06 21.74 -12.07
N PRO A 19 14.31 22.42 -13.22
CA PRO A 19 13.26 23.14 -13.94
C PRO A 19 12.07 22.22 -14.25
N ALA A 20 10.85 22.75 -14.15
CA ALA A 20 9.64 21.97 -14.39
C ALA A 20 9.61 21.35 -15.81
N THR A 21 10.18 22.05 -16.80
CA THR A 21 10.29 21.55 -18.18
C THR A 21 11.17 20.29 -18.29
N GLU A 22 12.28 20.24 -17.55
CA GLU A 22 13.17 19.08 -17.49
C GLU A 22 12.45 17.89 -16.84
N PHE A 23 11.83 18.12 -15.68
CA PHE A 23 11.08 17.09 -14.95
C PHE A 23 9.96 16.47 -15.82
N ILE A 24 9.17 17.32 -16.49
CA ILE A 24 8.11 16.88 -17.40
C ILE A 24 8.67 16.12 -18.61
N GLY A 25 9.83 16.51 -19.14
CA GLY A 25 10.53 15.79 -20.20
C GLY A 25 10.95 14.38 -19.77
N SER A 26 11.51 14.24 -18.56
CA SER A 26 11.86 12.95 -17.98
C SER A 26 10.63 12.08 -17.69
N LEU A 27 9.52 12.66 -17.25
CA LEU A 27 8.26 11.95 -17.05
C LEU A 27 7.74 11.34 -18.36
N LYS A 28 7.69 12.12 -19.44
CA LYS A 28 7.29 11.64 -20.77
C LYS A 28 8.16 10.48 -21.25
N THR A 29 9.48 10.63 -21.12
CA THR A 29 10.45 9.59 -21.47
C THR A 29 10.21 8.29 -20.70
N THR A 30 9.88 8.40 -19.41
CA THR A 30 9.60 7.24 -18.55
C THR A 30 8.27 6.57 -18.91
N ILE A 31 7.22 7.36 -19.17
CA ILE A 31 5.91 6.84 -19.64
C ILE A 31 6.08 6.09 -20.97
N ASP A 32 6.88 6.60 -21.90
CA ASP A 32 7.13 5.93 -23.17
C ASP A 32 7.96 4.64 -23.01
N ALA A 33 8.89 4.60 -22.05
CA ALA A 33 9.59 3.37 -21.69
C ALA A 33 8.63 2.31 -21.12
N ILE A 34 7.69 2.70 -20.26
CA ILE A 34 6.63 1.82 -19.74
C ILE A 34 5.78 1.28 -20.88
N ARG A 35 5.31 2.13 -21.80
CA ARG A 35 4.52 1.69 -22.97
C ARG A 35 5.25 0.66 -23.81
N LYS A 36 6.57 0.83 -24.03
CA LYS A 36 7.40 -0.15 -24.73
C LYS A 36 7.47 -1.48 -23.96
N ALA A 37 7.69 -1.43 -22.64
CA ALA A 37 7.70 -2.63 -21.82
C ALA A 37 6.33 -3.34 -21.80
N THR A 38 5.22 -2.61 -21.73
CA THR A 38 3.86 -3.17 -21.84
C THR A 38 3.69 -3.91 -23.17
N SER A 39 4.14 -3.33 -24.28
CA SER A 39 4.12 -3.98 -25.59
C SER A 39 4.93 -5.28 -25.58
N VAL A 40 6.16 -5.27 -25.04
CA VAL A 40 7.00 -6.48 -24.90
C VAL A 40 6.32 -7.55 -24.05
N VAL A 41 5.82 -7.20 -22.87
CA VAL A 41 5.15 -8.14 -21.94
C VAL A 41 3.89 -8.73 -22.59
N SER A 42 3.12 -7.92 -23.32
CA SER A 42 1.87 -8.36 -23.96
C SER A 42 2.08 -9.44 -25.03
N GLN A 43 3.25 -9.49 -25.67
CA GLN A 43 3.59 -10.52 -26.66
C GLN A 43 3.62 -11.92 -26.05
N PHE A 44 3.87 -12.03 -24.75
CA PHE A 44 3.90 -13.31 -24.04
C PHE A 44 2.51 -13.77 -23.57
N GLY A 45 1.49 -12.90 -23.61
CA GLY A 45 0.16 -13.20 -23.07
C GLY A 45 -0.63 -14.28 -23.82
N GLY A 46 -0.26 -14.61 -25.06
CA GLY A 46 -1.02 -15.51 -25.94
C GLY A 46 -0.56 -16.97 -26.00
N PHE A 47 0.51 -17.38 -25.30
CA PHE A 47 1.28 -18.56 -25.72
C PHE A 47 1.63 -19.62 -24.66
N PHE A 48 0.97 -19.67 -23.50
CA PHE A 48 1.37 -20.63 -22.46
C PHE A 48 0.18 -21.36 -21.81
N HIS A 49 0.30 -22.69 -21.70
CA HIS A 49 -0.55 -23.54 -20.85
C HIS A 49 -0.13 -23.49 -19.36
N ASP A 50 0.81 -22.62 -18.99
CA ASP A 50 1.30 -22.45 -17.62
C ASP A 50 0.46 -21.40 -16.90
N PHE A 51 -0.39 -21.85 -15.98
CA PHE A 51 -1.27 -21.01 -15.18
C PHE A 51 -0.53 -19.94 -14.38
N ARG A 52 0.63 -20.25 -13.80
CA ARG A 52 1.39 -19.27 -13.01
C ARG A 52 2.01 -18.22 -13.90
N LEU A 53 2.59 -18.63 -15.03
CA LEU A 53 3.15 -17.70 -16.01
C LEU A 53 2.08 -16.76 -16.59
N SER A 54 0.88 -17.26 -16.89
CA SER A 54 -0.24 -16.42 -17.35
C SER A 54 -0.63 -15.37 -16.30
N ASN A 55 -0.71 -15.76 -15.02
CA ASN A 55 -0.99 -14.82 -13.93
C ASN A 55 0.13 -13.78 -13.77
N ALA A 56 1.40 -14.21 -13.84
CA ALA A 56 2.55 -13.31 -13.75
C ALA A 56 2.58 -12.26 -14.88
N ILE A 57 2.25 -12.67 -16.11
CA ILE A 57 2.14 -11.74 -17.25
C ILE A 57 0.98 -10.76 -17.03
N SER A 58 -0.19 -11.25 -16.62
CA SER A 58 -1.34 -10.40 -16.33
C SER A 58 -1.05 -9.40 -15.22
N ASP A 59 -0.37 -9.83 -14.16
CA ASP A 59 0.09 -8.95 -13.08
C ASP A 59 1.02 -7.88 -13.58
N CYS A 60 1.99 -8.25 -14.40
CA CYS A 60 2.93 -7.30 -14.92
C CYS A 60 2.25 -6.23 -15.79
N LEU A 61 1.28 -6.61 -16.61
CA LEU A 61 0.51 -5.68 -17.43
C LEU A 61 -0.31 -4.72 -16.56
N ASP A 62 -0.99 -5.22 -15.53
CA ASP A 62 -1.76 -4.38 -14.60
C ASP A 62 -0.83 -3.41 -13.83
N LEU A 63 0.33 -3.89 -13.37
CA LEU A 63 1.33 -3.09 -12.66
C LEU A 63 1.97 -2.02 -13.56
N LEU A 64 2.22 -2.31 -14.83
CA LEU A 64 2.70 -1.34 -15.82
C LEU A 64 1.64 -0.27 -16.12
N ASP A 65 0.36 -0.64 -16.21
CA ASP A 65 -0.75 0.31 -16.37
C ASP A 65 -0.87 1.23 -15.13
N SER A 66 -0.79 0.67 -13.91
CA SER A 66 -0.73 1.46 -12.67
C SER A 66 0.41 2.46 -12.68
N SER A 67 1.61 2.01 -13.10
CA SER A 67 2.79 2.86 -13.18
C SER A 67 2.62 4.00 -14.17
N ALA A 68 2.01 3.74 -15.33
CA ALA A 68 1.72 4.78 -16.32
C ALA A 68 0.75 5.82 -15.79
N ASP A 69 -0.27 5.40 -15.03
CA ASP A 69 -1.22 6.30 -14.39
C ASP A 69 -0.56 7.15 -13.29
N GLU A 70 0.26 6.56 -12.42
CA GLU A 70 1.00 7.25 -11.36
C GLU A 70 1.93 8.34 -11.92
N LEU A 71 2.65 8.04 -13.00
CA LEU A 71 3.45 9.03 -13.72
C LEU A 71 2.59 10.10 -14.40
N SER A 72 1.40 9.73 -14.88
CA SER A 72 0.46 10.69 -15.47
C SER A 72 -0.15 11.63 -14.42
N TRP A 73 -0.41 11.15 -13.19
CA TRP A 73 -0.80 12.00 -12.05
C TRP A 73 0.33 12.95 -11.68
N THR A 74 1.55 12.42 -11.58
CA THR A 74 2.76 13.19 -11.31
C THR A 74 2.90 14.33 -12.33
N MET A 75 2.78 14.02 -13.63
CA MET A 75 2.82 15.01 -14.70
C MET A 75 1.70 16.05 -14.60
N SER A 76 0.46 15.60 -14.37
CA SER A 76 -0.71 16.48 -14.30
C SER A 76 -0.63 17.44 -13.11
N ALA A 77 -0.21 16.95 -11.95
CA ALA A 77 -0.07 17.75 -10.73
C ALA A 77 1.09 18.74 -10.83
N SER A 78 2.19 18.39 -11.51
CA SER A 78 3.28 19.32 -11.78
C SER A 78 2.93 20.41 -12.79
N GLN A 79 2.03 20.13 -13.75
CA GLN A 79 1.58 21.13 -14.73
C GLN A 79 0.47 22.05 -14.17
N ASN A 80 -0.35 21.55 -13.25
CA ASN A 80 -1.43 22.31 -12.63
C ASN A 80 -1.40 22.12 -11.10
N PRO A 81 -0.44 22.74 -10.40
CA PRO A 81 -0.29 22.61 -8.94
C PRO A 81 -1.50 23.13 -8.15
N ASN A 82 -2.29 24.02 -8.75
CA ASN A 82 -3.48 24.59 -8.13
C ASN A 82 -4.74 23.75 -8.40
N ALA A 83 -4.67 22.70 -9.22
CA ALA A 83 -5.74 21.73 -9.34
C ALA A 83 -5.91 21.05 -7.98
N LYS A 84 -7.01 21.35 -7.30
CA LYS A 84 -7.31 20.83 -5.95
C LYS A 84 -7.82 19.39 -5.97
N ASP A 85 -7.90 18.79 -7.15
CA ASP A 85 -8.39 17.45 -7.33
C ASP A 85 -7.23 16.50 -7.04
N ASN A 86 -7.38 15.70 -5.99
CA ASN A 86 -6.53 14.54 -5.70
C ASN A 86 -5.15 14.82 -5.12
N SER A 87 -4.98 15.87 -4.31
CA SER A 87 -3.79 16.09 -3.48
C SER A 87 -4.09 15.97 -1.97
N THR A 88 -3.08 15.68 -1.16
CA THR A 88 -3.10 15.86 0.31
C THR A 88 -2.98 17.33 0.71
N GLY A 89 -2.57 18.19 -0.22
CA GLY A 89 -2.17 19.57 0.04
C GLY A 89 -0.65 19.77 0.06
N ASP A 90 0.13 18.68 0.17
CA ASP A 90 1.58 18.69 -0.02
C ASP A 90 1.93 18.02 -1.37
N LEU A 91 2.19 18.86 -2.37
CA LEU A 91 2.50 18.40 -3.72
C LEU A 91 3.77 17.54 -3.75
N SER A 92 4.82 17.95 -3.04
CA SER A 92 6.10 17.23 -3.02
C SER A 92 5.92 15.81 -2.47
N SER A 93 5.18 15.67 -1.37
CA SER A 93 4.84 14.37 -0.81
C SER A 93 4.03 13.50 -1.75
N ASP A 94 3.01 14.07 -2.41
CA ASP A 94 2.16 13.36 -3.35
C ASP A 94 2.96 12.84 -4.56
N LEU A 95 3.80 13.69 -5.18
CA LEU A 95 4.66 13.28 -6.29
C LEU A 95 5.61 12.14 -5.89
N ARG A 96 6.24 12.24 -4.71
CA ARG A 96 7.13 11.17 -4.21
C ARG A 96 6.39 9.88 -3.91
N THR A 97 5.16 9.98 -3.41
CA THR A 97 4.31 8.83 -3.13
C THR A 97 3.98 8.07 -4.41
N TRP A 98 3.53 8.78 -5.46
CA TRP A 98 3.21 8.16 -6.75
C TRP A 98 4.44 7.63 -7.49
N LEU A 99 5.56 8.38 -7.49
CA LEU A 99 6.82 7.91 -8.08
C LEU A 99 7.36 6.67 -7.35
N SER A 100 7.24 6.62 -6.03
CA SER A 100 7.62 5.44 -5.24
C SER A 100 6.74 4.24 -5.60
N ALA A 101 5.43 4.43 -5.70
CA ALA A 101 4.51 3.35 -6.10
C ALA A 101 4.83 2.82 -7.50
N ALA A 102 5.12 3.70 -8.46
CA ALA A 102 5.53 3.30 -9.80
C ALA A 102 6.75 2.38 -9.74
N MET A 103 7.77 2.75 -8.96
CA MET A 103 8.98 1.93 -8.79
C MET A 103 8.68 0.54 -8.19
N VAL A 104 7.83 0.48 -7.17
CA VAL A 104 7.41 -0.78 -6.53
C VAL A 104 6.63 -1.67 -7.50
N ASN A 105 5.83 -1.08 -8.37
CA ASN A 105 5.07 -1.82 -9.37
C ASN A 105 5.98 -2.59 -10.33
N GLN A 106 7.09 -2.00 -10.78
CA GLN A 106 8.07 -2.74 -11.59
C GLN A 106 8.72 -3.89 -10.83
N GLN A 107 9.08 -3.67 -9.56
CA GLN A 107 9.65 -4.74 -8.72
C GLN A 107 8.67 -5.89 -8.53
N THR A 108 7.41 -5.57 -8.23
CA THR A 108 6.36 -6.57 -8.02
C THR A 108 6.11 -7.37 -9.29
N CYS A 109 6.18 -6.73 -10.47
CA CYS A 109 6.09 -7.45 -11.73
C CYS A 109 7.25 -8.47 -11.84
N ILE A 110 8.50 -8.07 -11.59
CA ILE A 110 9.66 -8.97 -11.67
C ILE A 110 9.52 -10.15 -10.70
N ASP A 111 9.08 -9.87 -9.46
CA ASP A 111 8.88 -10.88 -8.42
C ASP A 111 7.74 -11.85 -8.78
N GLY A 112 6.71 -11.39 -9.51
CA GLY A 112 5.62 -12.23 -10.00
C GLY A 112 6.05 -13.37 -10.92
N PHE A 113 7.22 -13.26 -11.58
CA PHE A 113 7.79 -14.33 -12.40
C PHE A 113 8.59 -15.37 -11.61
N GLU A 114 8.71 -15.25 -10.28
CA GLU A 114 9.33 -16.28 -9.45
C GLU A 114 8.59 -17.63 -9.58
N GLY A 115 9.34 -18.71 -9.73
CA GLY A 115 8.77 -20.04 -9.95
C GLY A 115 8.13 -20.25 -11.33
N THR A 116 8.45 -19.40 -12.33
CA THR A 116 8.08 -19.55 -13.75
C THR A 116 9.32 -19.78 -14.64
N ASN A 117 9.14 -19.94 -15.97
CA ASN A 117 10.21 -20.08 -16.95
C ASN A 117 11.17 -18.86 -16.94
N SER A 118 12.48 -19.12 -16.82
CA SER A 118 13.52 -18.10 -16.69
C SER A 118 13.68 -17.17 -17.90
N MET A 119 13.31 -17.61 -19.10
CA MET A 119 13.51 -16.80 -20.32
C MET A 119 12.62 -15.55 -20.33
N VAL A 120 11.33 -15.69 -20.05
CA VAL A 120 10.40 -14.56 -20.00
C VAL A 120 10.81 -13.59 -18.89
N LYS A 121 11.17 -14.13 -17.72
CA LYS A 121 11.67 -13.34 -16.59
C LYS A 121 12.88 -12.49 -16.99
N THR A 122 13.86 -13.05 -17.69
CA THR A 122 15.08 -12.31 -18.11
C THR A 122 14.75 -11.16 -19.04
N VAL A 123 13.93 -11.39 -20.07
CA VAL A 123 13.54 -10.34 -21.04
C VAL A 123 12.77 -9.22 -20.32
N VAL A 124 11.76 -9.58 -19.53
CA VAL A 124 10.93 -8.63 -18.80
C VAL A 124 11.74 -7.85 -17.77
N SER A 125 12.64 -8.51 -17.03
CA SER A 125 13.51 -7.86 -16.04
C SER A 125 14.41 -6.79 -16.65
N GLY A 126 14.96 -7.02 -17.86
CA GLY A 126 15.79 -6.03 -18.55
C GLY A 126 15.04 -4.71 -18.80
N SER A 127 13.85 -4.78 -19.38
CA SER A 127 13.00 -3.61 -19.63
C SER A 127 12.57 -2.91 -18.35
N LEU A 128 12.21 -3.67 -17.31
CA LEU A 128 11.73 -3.12 -16.05
C LEU A 128 12.84 -2.50 -15.20
N ASN A 129 14.07 -3.02 -15.26
CA ASN A 129 15.22 -2.42 -14.60
C ASN A 129 15.56 -1.05 -15.22
N GLN A 130 15.41 -0.89 -16.53
CA GLN A 130 15.55 0.40 -17.19
C GLN A 130 14.49 1.38 -16.68
N ILE A 131 13.22 0.97 -16.62
CA ILE A 131 12.13 1.81 -16.10
C ILE A 131 12.37 2.18 -14.63
N THR A 132 12.76 1.21 -13.80
CA THR A 132 13.10 1.42 -12.38
C THR A 132 14.15 2.52 -12.24
N SER A 133 15.19 2.50 -13.10
CA SER A 133 16.25 3.52 -13.09
C SER A 133 15.73 4.91 -13.49
N LEU A 134 14.84 4.98 -14.48
CA LEU A 134 14.21 6.24 -14.90
C LEU A 134 13.30 6.82 -13.80
N VAL A 135 12.48 5.99 -13.16
CA VAL A 135 11.62 6.38 -12.04
C VAL A 135 12.45 6.83 -10.83
N ARG A 136 13.56 6.13 -10.53
CA ARG A 136 14.51 6.54 -9.49
C ARG A 136 15.06 7.95 -9.74
N ASN A 137 15.44 8.25 -10.99
CA ASN A 137 15.93 9.58 -11.35
C ASN A 137 14.86 10.66 -11.14
N LEU A 138 13.61 10.38 -11.53
CA LEU A 138 12.48 11.27 -11.26
C LEU A 138 12.28 11.51 -9.75
N LEU A 139 12.37 10.46 -8.93
CA LEU A 139 12.21 10.57 -7.47
C LEU A 139 13.28 11.46 -6.82
N ILE A 140 14.50 11.46 -7.36
CA ILE A 140 15.61 12.31 -6.88
C ILE A 140 15.38 13.78 -7.26
N MET A 141 14.73 14.05 -8.40
CA MET A 141 14.41 15.41 -8.88
C MET A 141 13.35 16.12 -8.03
N VAL A 142 12.55 15.40 -7.24
CA VAL A 142 11.57 16.01 -6.32
C VAL A 142 12.25 16.28 -4.98
N HIS A 143 12.05 17.47 -4.39
CA HIS A 143 12.45 17.73 -3.01
C HIS A 143 11.80 16.71 -2.08
N PRO A 144 12.48 16.19 -1.06
CA PRO A 144 11.77 15.51 0.02
C PRO A 144 10.96 16.58 0.76
N GLY A 145 9.71 16.28 1.14
CA GLY A 145 8.79 17.25 1.74
C GLY A 145 9.41 18.03 2.92
N PRO A 146 8.84 19.19 3.28
CA PRO A 146 9.47 20.18 4.17
C PRO A 146 10.01 19.64 5.51
N ASN A 147 9.51 18.50 5.97
CA ASN A 147 9.91 17.86 7.24
C ASN A 147 11.09 16.87 7.12
N SER A 148 11.66 16.68 5.93
CA SER A 148 12.85 15.84 5.72
C SER A 148 14.18 16.60 5.81
N LYS A 149 14.20 17.85 6.28
CA LYS A 149 15.45 18.59 6.53
C LYS A 149 16.15 18.04 7.77
N SER A 150 16.95 17.00 7.60
CA SER A 150 17.96 16.60 8.58
C SER A 150 19.06 17.66 8.67
N ASN A 151 19.27 18.20 9.87
CA ASN A 151 20.46 18.90 10.36
C ASN A 151 21.14 19.93 9.42
N GLY A 152 20.70 21.18 9.55
CA GLY A 152 21.53 22.35 9.31
C GLY A 152 21.44 23.27 10.53
N THR A 153 22.56 23.47 11.21
CA THR A 153 22.78 24.39 12.32
C THR A 153 22.05 25.73 12.11
N ARG A 154 21.07 26.03 12.95
CA ARG A 154 20.63 27.40 13.22
C ARG A 154 20.63 27.64 14.73
N ASN A 155 21.65 28.38 15.17
CA ASN A 155 21.69 29.07 16.44
C ASN A 155 20.44 29.95 16.61
N GLY A 156 19.84 29.96 17.80
CA GLY A 156 18.82 30.95 18.14
C GLY A 156 17.91 30.57 19.29
N SER A 157 18.41 30.74 20.52
CA SER A 157 17.66 31.03 21.76
C SER A 157 16.46 30.14 22.15
N GLN A 158 16.69 29.31 23.17
CA GLN A 158 15.69 28.86 24.13
C GLN A 158 14.90 30.04 24.70
N LYS A 159 13.57 29.95 24.67
CA LYS A 159 12.71 30.35 25.79
C LYS A 159 11.60 29.31 25.93
N GLY A 160 11.58 28.65 27.08
CA GLY A 160 10.48 27.80 27.52
C GLY A 160 9.25 28.65 27.87
N GLY A 161 8.09 28.05 27.66
CA GLY A 161 6.80 28.60 28.07
C GLY A 161 5.69 27.63 27.72
N GLY A 162 5.22 26.87 28.72
CA GLY A 162 3.97 26.13 28.62
C GLY A 162 2.78 27.09 28.53
N GLY A 163 1.79 26.74 27.72
CA GLY A 163 0.54 27.49 27.61
C GLY A 163 -0.34 26.92 26.51
N GLY A 164 -1.46 26.30 26.90
CA GLY A 164 -2.50 25.86 25.97
C GLY A 164 -3.13 27.04 25.23
N GLY A 165 -3.36 26.86 23.93
CA GLY A 165 -4.04 27.81 23.05
C GLY A 165 -4.70 27.09 21.87
N HIS A 166 -5.95 27.44 21.59
CA HIS A 166 -6.88 26.81 20.64
C HIS A 166 -6.39 26.73 19.17
N PRO A 167 -6.92 25.78 18.37
CA PRO A 167 -6.43 25.48 17.03
C PRO A 167 -6.93 26.47 15.96
N GLY A 168 -6.00 27.07 15.23
CA GLY A 168 -6.27 27.92 14.07
C GLY A 168 -6.64 27.11 12.83
N GLN A 169 -7.90 27.23 12.41
CA GLN A 169 -8.48 26.94 11.08
C GLN A 169 -7.97 25.69 10.33
N ASN A 170 -8.66 24.57 10.55
CA ASN A 170 -8.64 23.39 9.67
C ASN A 170 -9.01 23.75 8.22
N ARG A 171 -8.01 23.93 7.35
CA ARG A 171 -8.19 23.78 5.89
C ARG A 171 -8.23 22.28 5.58
N PHE A 172 -9.39 21.67 5.77
CA PHE A 172 -9.66 20.33 5.21
C PHE A 172 -9.54 20.37 3.68
N PRO A 173 -9.04 19.32 3.01
CA PRO A 173 -8.99 19.25 1.56
C PRO A 173 -10.36 19.47 0.90
N VAL A 174 -10.40 20.20 -0.23
CA VAL A 174 -11.65 20.67 -0.86
C VAL A 174 -12.50 19.53 -1.45
N TRP A 175 -11.88 18.39 -1.76
CA TRP A 175 -12.60 17.18 -2.18
C TRP A 175 -13.45 16.55 -1.07
N PHE A 176 -13.39 17.07 0.17
CA PHE A 176 -14.10 16.55 1.32
C PHE A 176 -15.05 17.57 1.96
N LYS A 177 -16.36 17.25 1.97
CA LYS A 177 -17.40 18.16 2.47
C LYS A 177 -17.49 18.12 4.00
N ARG A 178 -18.17 19.13 4.58
CA ARG A 178 -18.40 19.22 6.04
C ARG A 178 -19.20 18.05 6.61
N GLU A 179 -20.07 17.46 5.79
CA GLU A 179 -21.03 16.42 6.15
C GLU A 179 -20.34 15.07 6.44
N ASP A 180 -19.23 14.78 5.76
CA ASP A 180 -18.53 13.49 5.85
C ASP A 180 -17.61 13.38 7.10
N ARG A 181 -17.46 14.47 7.89
CA ARG A 181 -16.51 14.59 9.01
C ARG A 181 -16.88 13.79 10.27
N ARG A 182 -18.03 13.11 10.29
CA ARG A 182 -18.59 12.41 11.47
C ARG A 182 -18.93 10.95 11.24
N LEU A 183 -18.67 10.41 10.04
CA LEU A 183 -19.18 9.11 9.63
C LEU A 183 -18.62 7.96 10.50
N LEU A 184 -17.37 8.02 10.94
CA LEU A 184 -16.80 6.93 11.76
C LEU A 184 -17.09 7.01 13.27
N GLN A 185 -17.77 8.06 13.76
CA GLN A 185 -18.01 8.26 15.19
C GLN A 185 -19.45 7.96 15.65
N ILE A 186 -20.38 7.62 14.74
CA ILE A 186 -21.80 7.40 15.06
C ILE A 186 -22.25 6.05 14.48
N ASN A 187 -23.09 5.31 15.22
CA ASN A 187 -23.88 4.16 14.76
C ASN A 187 -24.98 4.55 13.73
N GLY A 188 -24.69 5.52 12.86
CA GLY A 188 -25.67 6.24 12.04
C GLY A 188 -25.11 6.69 10.70
N VAL A 189 -24.15 5.96 10.14
CA VAL A 189 -23.78 6.12 8.73
C VAL A 189 -24.90 5.57 7.88
N THR A 190 -25.55 6.42 7.09
CA THR A 190 -26.52 5.97 6.10
C THR A 190 -25.79 5.20 5.00
N ALA A 191 -26.06 3.90 4.90
CA ALA A 191 -25.52 3.07 3.82
C ALA A 191 -26.17 3.45 2.49
N ASN A 192 -25.39 3.49 1.41
CA ASN A 192 -25.92 3.61 0.06
C ASN A 192 -26.53 2.29 -0.41
N VAL A 193 -25.88 1.19 -0.06
CA VAL A 193 -26.33 -0.18 -0.37
C VAL A 193 -25.99 -1.12 0.79
N VAL A 194 -26.81 -2.16 0.96
CA VAL A 194 -26.66 -3.19 1.98
C VAL A 194 -26.39 -4.54 1.33
N VAL A 195 -25.38 -5.25 1.81
CA VAL A 195 -25.07 -6.63 1.46
C VAL A 195 -25.50 -7.51 2.63
N ALA A 196 -26.26 -8.56 2.34
CA ALA A 196 -26.67 -9.54 3.33
C ALA A 196 -26.75 -10.94 2.72
N ALA A 197 -25.98 -11.89 3.26
CA ALA A 197 -25.95 -13.27 2.79
C ALA A 197 -27.32 -13.98 2.90
N ASP A 198 -28.21 -13.52 3.78
CA ASP A 198 -29.57 -14.04 3.97
C ASP A 198 -30.61 -13.47 3.00
N GLY A 199 -30.20 -12.59 2.07
CA GLY A 199 -31.09 -11.95 1.10
C GLY A 199 -31.90 -10.75 1.64
N SER A 200 -31.69 -10.34 2.89
CA SER A 200 -32.38 -9.19 3.50
C SER A 200 -31.81 -7.81 3.11
N GLY A 201 -30.79 -7.79 2.25
CA GLY A 201 -30.11 -6.59 1.75
C GLY A 201 -30.43 -6.32 0.27
N ASN A 202 -29.77 -5.31 -0.30
CA ASN A 202 -29.83 -5.03 -1.74
C ASN A 202 -29.10 -6.11 -2.56
N PHE A 203 -28.01 -6.66 -2.02
CA PHE A 203 -27.18 -7.68 -2.67
C PHE A 203 -26.87 -8.83 -1.70
N THR A 204 -26.60 -10.01 -2.25
CA THR A 204 -26.11 -11.18 -1.50
C THR A 204 -24.59 -11.32 -1.58
N ARG A 205 -23.96 -10.72 -2.58
CA ARG A 205 -22.51 -10.71 -2.79
C ARG A 205 -21.94 -9.31 -2.65
N ILE A 206 -20.74 -9.20 -2.09
CA ILE A 206 -20.05 -7.92 -1.89
C ILE A 206 -19.63 -7.33 -3.23
N MET A 207 -19.15 -8.17 -4.16
CA MET A 207 -18.73 -7.67 -5.47
C MET A 207 -19.86 -6.97 -6.25
N ASP A 208 -21.08 -7.47 -6.18
CA ASP A 208 -22.21 -6.86 -6.89
C ASP A 208 -22.48 -5.43 -6.35
N ALA A 209 -22.36 -5.23 -5.03
CA ALA A 209 -22.47 -3.91 -4.40
C ALA A 209 -21.29 -2.97 -4.75
N VAL A 210 -20.08 -3.51 -4.91
CA VAL A 210 -18.91 -2.75 -5.37
C VAL A 210 -19.13 -2.24 -6.80
N GLU A 211 -19.73 -3.05 -7.66
CA GLU A 211 -19.94 -2.69 -9.06
C GLU A 211 -20.94 -1.53 -9.24
N THR A 212 -21.94 -1.41 -8.34
CA THR A 212 -22.91 -0.31 -8.36
C THR A 212 -22.37 1.02 -7.85
N ALA A 213 -21.24 1.04 -7.15
CA ALA A 213 -20.63 2.28 -6.70
C ALA A 213 -20.24 3.17 -7.89
N PRO A 214 -20.47 4.49 -7.87
CA PRO A 214 -20.07 5.36 -8.96
C PRO A 214 -18.55 5.44 -9.11
N ASP A 215 -18.09 5.55 -10.35
CA ASP A 215 -16.67 5.75 -10.64
C ASP A 215 -16.27 7.20 -10.32
N LYS A 216 -15.08 7.38 -9.75
CA LYS A 216 -14.46 8.67 -9.39
C LYS A 216 -15.37 9.56 -8.55
N SER A 217 -16.13 8.93 -7.66
CA SER A 217 -17.02 9.64 -6.75
C SER A 217 -16.20 10.57 -5.84
N LEU A 218 -16.54 11.85 -5.83
CA LEU A 218 -16.01 12.81 -4.87
C LEU A 218 -16.67 12.67 -3.49
N ASN A 219 -17.86 12.07 -3.44
CA ASN A 219 -18.55 11.78 -2.18
C ASN A 219 -18.30 10.33 -1.76
N ARG A 220 -18.35 10.06 -0.46
CA ARG A 220 -18.19 8.71 0.07
C ARG A 220 -19.37 7.81 -0.32
N TYR A 221 -19.07 6.62 -0.86
CA TYR A 221 -20.08 5.59 -1.15
C TYR A 221 -19.94 4.47 -0.13
N VAL A 222 -20.97 4.27 0.69
CA VAL A 222 -20.98 3.36 1.83
C VAL A 222 -21.71 2.06 1.49
N ILE A 223 -20.98 0.96 1.55
CA ILE A 223 -21.50 -0.40 1.50
C ILE A 223 -21.55 -0.95 2.92
N TYR A 224 -22.74 -1.25 3.42
CA TYR A 224 -22.92 -1.91 4.71
C TYR A 224 -23.07 -3.42 4.48
N ILE A 225 -22.28 -4.21 5.20
CA ILE A 225 -22.16 -5.66 5.00
C ILE A 225 -22.58 -6.34 6.30
N LYS A 226 -23.80 -6.90 6.31
CA LYS A 226 -24.31 -7.61 7.48
C LYS A 226 -23.43 -8.80 7.83
N LYS A 227 -23.55 -9.27 9.08
CA LYS A 227 -22.91 -10.48 9.58
C LYS A 227 -23.10 -11.64 8.61
N GLY A 228 -22.05 -12.43 8.42
CA GLY A 228 -22.02 -13.52 7.47
C GLY A 228 -20.60 -13.87 7.06
N LEU A 229 -20.46 -15.08 6.50
CA LEU A 229 -19.25 -15.55 5.86
C LEU A 229 -19.42 -15.42 4.34
N TYR A 230 -18.70 -14.47 3.76
CA TYR A 230 -18.72 -14.16 2.33
C TYR A 230 -17.51 -14.81 1.67
N LYS A 231 -17.73 -15.96 1.02
CA LYS A 231 -16.67 -16.69 0.30
C LYS A 231 -16.50 -16.14 -1.11
N GLU A 232 -15.75 -15.06 -1.22
CA GLU A 232 -15.49 -14.38 -2.48
C GLU A 232 -14.12 -13.70 -2.48
N ASN A 233 -13.51 -13.59 -3.67
CA ASN A 233 -12.34 -12.73 -3.85
C ASN A 233 -12.86 -11.38 -4.35
N VAL A 234 -12.72 -10.34 -3.51
CA VAL A 234 -13.28 -9.00 -3.73
C VAL A 234 -12.22 -8.08 -4.29
N GLU A 235 -12.58 -7.33 -5.32
CA GLU A 235 -11.66 -6.59 -6.15
C GLU A 235 -12.17 -5.16 -6.44
N ILE A 236 -11.55 -4.16 -5.82
CA ILE A 236 -11.93 -2.74 -5.94
C ILE A 236 -11.18 -2.11 -7.12
N LYS A 237 -11.88 -1.87 -8.23
CA LYS A 237 -11.30 -1.27 -9.44
C LYS A 237 -10.73 0.13 -9.14
N LYS A 238 -9.61 0.53 -9.78
CA LYS A 238 -8.93 1.82 -9.58
C LYS A 238 -9.85 3.04 -9.59
N LYS A 239 -10.87 3.00 -10.45
CA LYS A 239 -11.85 4.08 -10.60
C LYS A 239 -12.87 4.18 -9.45
N LYS A 240 -12.93 3.25 -8.50
CA LYS A 240 -13.88 3.27 -7.37
C LYS A 240 -13.30 4.08 -6.20
N TRP A 241 -13.40 5.40 -6.27
CA TRP A 241 -12.88 6.30 -5.24
C TRP A 241 -13.83 6.45 -4.06
N ASN A 242 -13.27 6.76 -2.88
CA ASN A 242 -14.00 7.07 -1.65
C ASN A 242 -15.03 5.98 -1.27
N LEU A 243 -14.71 4.73 -1.54
CA LEU A 243 -15.53 3.59 -1.17
C LEU A 243 -15.33 3.28 0.32
N MET A 244 -16.41 3.06 1.05
CA MET A 244 -16.39 2.68 2.45
C MET A 244 -17.15 1.39 2.65
N MET A 245 -16.53 0.42 3.32
CA MET A 245 -17.16 -0.83 3.73
C MET A 245 -17.28 -0.87 5.25
N ILE A 246 -18.49 -1.17 5.75
CA ILE A 246 -18.79 -1.28 7.18
C ILE A 246 -19.44 -2.62 7.44
N GLY A 247 -18.88 -3.41 8.35
CA GLY A 247 -19.47 -4.67 8.80
C GLY A 247 -20.26 -4.53 10.11
N ASP A 248 -20.93 -5.61 10.50
CA ASP A 248 -21.59 -5.72 11.81
C ASP A 248 -20.61 -5.88 12.98
N GLY A 249 -19.34 -6.16 12.67
CA GLY A 249 -18.31 -6.46 13.65
C GLY A 249 -17.23 -7.34 13.05
N MET A 250 -15.97 -7.09 13.41
CA MET A 250 -14.85 -7.88 12.89
C MET A 250 -15.02 -9.38 13.15
N ASP A 251 -15.68 -9.79 14.23
CA ASP A 251 -15.86 -11.20 14.56
C ASP A 251 -17.01 -11.88 13.82
N VAL A 252 -17.88 -11.13 13.14
CA VAL A 252 -19.14 -11.65 12.57
C VAL A 252 -19.33 -11.35 11.09
N THR A 253 -18.66 -10.34 10.52
CA THR A 253 -18.64 -10.07 9.08
C THR A 253 -17.28 -10.47 8.52
N VAL A 254 -17.22 -11.57 7.75
CA VAL A 254 -15.97 -12.18 7.29
C VAL A 254 -15.97 -12.33 5.77
N ILE A 255 -14.96 -11.77 5.10
CA ILE A 255 -14.65 -12.01 3.68
C ILE A 255 -13.52 -13.03 3.62
N SER A 256 -13.76 -14.17 2.99
CA SER A 256 -12.87 -15.33 3.07
C SER A 256 -12.54 -15.90 1.69
N GLY A 257 -11.24 -16.11 1.45
CA GLY A 257 -10.69 -16.75 0.26
C GLY A 257 -9.64 -17.79 0.63
N ASN A 258 -9.03 -18.41 -0.38
CA ASN A 258 -8.06 -19.50 -0.20
C ASN A 258 -7.04 -19.62 -1.34
N ARG A 259 -6.86 -18.58 -2.16
CA ARG A 259 -5.86 -18.59 -3.25
C ARG A 259 -4.46 -18.59 -2.63
N SER A 260 -3.53 -19.30 -3.26
CA SER A 260 -2.17 -19.46 -2.73
C SER A 260 -1.12 -19.67 -3.82
N PHE A 261 0.14 -19.43 -3.45
CA PHE A 261 1.27 -19.63 -4.34
C PHE A 261 1.40 -21.08 -4.83
N ILE A 262 1.20 -22.05 -3.92
CA ILE A 262 1.26 -23.48 -4.26
C ILE A 262 0.19 -23.87 -5.28
N ASP A 263 -0.98 -23.25 -5.24
CA ASP A 263 -2.06 -23.50 -6.20
C ASP A 263 -1.86 -22.76 -7.55
N GLY A 264 -0.67 -22.21 -7.79
CA GLY A 264 -0.26 -21.59 -9.04
C GLY A 264 -0.62 -20.11 -9.17
N TRP A 265 -1.22 -19.50 -8.15
CA TRP A 265 -1.40 -18.05 -8.10
C TRP A 265 -0.08 -17.36 -7.82
N THR A 266 0.07 -16.12 -8.27
CA THR A 266 1.14 -15.25 -7.78
C THR A 266 0.79 -14.76 -6.38
N THR A 267 1.77 -14.34 -5.59
CA THR A 267 1.51 -13.65 -4.30
C THR A 267 0.57 -12.46 -4.51
N PHE A 268 0.80 -11.67 -5.58
CA PHE A 268 0.01 -10.49 -5.91
C PHE A 268 -1.49 -10.79 -6.16
N ARG A 269 -1.84 -11.90 -6.85
CA ARG A 269 -3.25 -12.32 -7.08
C ARG A 269 -3.84 -13.28 -6.07
N SER A 270 -3.04 -13.75 -5.10
CA SER A 270 -3.53 -14.61 -4.02
C SER A 270 -4.45 -13.90 -3.02
N ALA A 271 -4.50 -12.56 -3.09
CA ALA A 271 -5.29 -11.72 -2.20
C ALA A 271 -6.80 -12.05 -2.24
N THR A 272 -7.39 -12.26 -1.06
CA THR A 272 -8.86 -12.39 -0.90
C THR A 272 -9.56 -11.06 -1.12
N PHE A 273 -9.00 -9.97 -0.60
CA PHE A 273 -9.47 -8.62 -0.87
C PHE A 273 -8.36 -7.78 -1.46
N VAL A 274 -8.64 -7.09 -2.55
CA VAL A 274 -7.64 -6.38 -3.33
C VAL A 274 -8.19 -5.13 -4.01
N PHE A 275 -7.32 -4.16 -4.30
CA PHE A 275 -7.62 -3.04 -5.20
C PHE A 275 -6.94 -3.34 -6.54
N THR A 276 -7.62 -3.15 -7.66
CA THR A 276 -7.12 -3.65 -8.96
C THR A 276 -7.27 -2.69 -10.12
N ILE A 277 -6.63 -3.08 -11.21
CA ILE A 277 -6.95 -2.71 -12.58
C ILE A 277 -7.48 -3.97 -13.29
N ILE A 278 -8.60 -3.85 -14.01
CA ILE A 278 -8.89 -4.86 -15.02
C ILE A 278 -8.24 -4.37 -16.31
N TYR A 279 -7.07 -4.92 -16.68
CA TYR A 279 -6.71 -5.00 -18.09
C TYR A 279 -7.64 -6.02 -18.73
N MET A 280 -8.82 -5.57 -19.17
CA MET A 280 -9.65 -6.38 -20.05
C MET A 280 -8.93 -6.39 -21.40
N MET A 281 -8.02 -7.35 -21.61
CA MET A 281 -8.18 -8.15 -22.81
C MET A 281 -9.51 -8.87 -22.65
N LYS A 282 -10.62 -8.17 -22.95
CA LYS A 282 -11.85 -8.86 -23.35
C LYS A 282 -11.41 -9.77 -24.48
N ARG A 283 -11.26 -11.06 -24.16
CA ARG A 283 -12.06 -12.13 -24.72
C ARG A 283 -13.02 -11.61 -25.81
N PHE A 284 -12.45 -11.30 -26.97
CA PHE A 284 -13.19 -10.96 -28.19
C PHE A 284 -13.40 -12.21 -29.05
N LEU A 285 -13.26 -13.41 -28.46
CA LEU A 285 -13.21 -14.66 -29.20
C LEU A 285 -14.17 -15.76 -28.72
N TYR A 286 -15.17 -15.50 -27.88
CA TYR A 286 -16.04 -16.61 -27.46
C TYR A 286 -17.50 -16.28 -27.12
N ASP A 287 -18.08 -15.24 -27.69
CA ASP A 287 -19.53 -15.06 -27.70
C ASP A 287 -19.89 -14.25 -28.94
N ASN A 288 -20.10 -14.94 -30.05
CA ASN A 288 -21.01 -14.64 -31.16
C ASN A 288 -20.69 -15.67 -32.25
N HIS A 289 -21.52 -16.70 -32.34
CA HIS A 289 -21.65 -17.43 -33.58
C HIS A 289 -22.06 -16.43 -34.68
N ASP A 290 -21.43 -16.57 -35.85
CA ASP A 290 -21.71 -15.91 -37.13
C ASP A 290 -20.91 -14.63 -37.52
N ILE A 291 -19.93 -14.85 -38.42
CA ILE A 291 -19.63 -14.10 -39.66
C ILE A 291 -19.26 -12.59 -39.49
N VAL A 292 -18.03 -12.11 -39.73
CA VAL A 292 -17.35 -11.90 -41.02
C VAL A 292 -15.82 -11.83 -40.80
N MET A 293 -15.07 -12.61 -41.58
CA MET A 293 -13.63 -12.43 -41.81
C MET A 293 -13.38 -11.09 -42.53
N VAL A 294 -12.88 -10.06 -41.83
CA VAL A 294 -12.28 -8.89 -42.46
C VAL A 294 -10.77 -8.95 -42.27
N HIS A 295 -10.08 -9.26 -43.36
CA HIS A 295 -8.66 -9.00 -43.53
C HIS A 295 -8.35 -7.54 -43.18
N HIS A 296 -7.71 -7.26 -42.04
CA HIS A 296 -6.70 -6.21 -41.84
C HIS A 296 -6.23 -6.19 -40.36
N ALA A 297 -5.24 -7.02 -40.04
CA ALA A 297 -4.63 -7.11 -38.71
C ALA A 297 -3.88 -5.83 -38.27
N GLN A 298 -3.66 -4.85 -39.16
CA GLN A 298 -2.95 -3.61 -38.84
C GLN A 298 -3.85 -2.49 -38.32
N LEU A 299 -5.14 -2.43 -38.68
CA LEU A 299 -6.02 -1.36 -38.19
C LEU A 299 -6.47 -1.59 -36.73
N PHE A 300 -6.61 -2.84 -36.28
CA PHE A 300 -7.09 -3.15 -34.92
C PHE A 300 -6.04 -2.81 -33.84
N SER A 301 -4.76 -3.01 -34.14
CA SER A 301 -3.64 -2.63 -33.27
C SER A 301 -3.55 -1.10 -33.11
N ILE A 302 -3.73 -0.36 -34.21
CA ILE A 302 -3.65 1.10 -34.20
C ILE A 302 -4.88 1.72 -33.53
N LEU A 303 -6.10 1.19 -33.76
CA LEU A 303 -7.31 1.68 -33.10
C LEU A 303 -7.37 1.36 -31.60
N SER A 304 -6.88 0.19 -31.16
CA SER A 304 -6.73 -0.12 -29.73
C SER A 304 -5.72 0.79 -29.03
N SER A 305 -4.68 1.23 -29.76
CA SER A 305 -3.66 2.15 -29.26
C SER A 305 -4.16 3.60 -29.19
N LEU A 306 -4.96 4.04 -30.17
CA LEU A 306 -5.48 5.41 -30.25
C LEU A 306 -6.71 5.65 -29.37
N LEU A 307 -7.63 4.68 -29.27
CA LEU A 307 -8.89 4.85 -28.53
C LEU A 307 -8.70 4.77 -27.00
N CYS A 308 -7.56 4.27 -26.52
CA CYS A 308 -7.30 4.19 -25.08
C CYS A 308 -6.93 5.53 -24.43
N PHE A 309 -6.59 6.57 -25.21
CA PHE A 309 -5.94 7.78 -24.69
C PHE A 309 -6.55 9.14 -25.07
N VAL A 310 -7.63 9.19 -25.85
CA VAL A 310 -8.33 10.47 -26.09
C VAL A 310 -9.40 10.64 -25.01
N LEU A 311 -9.08 11.46 -23.99
CA LEU A 311 -9.94 11.86 -22.86
C LEU A 311 -10.19 10.79 -21.78
N LYS A 312 -9.15 10.42 -21.02
CA LYS A 312 -9.35 9.86 -19.67
C LYS A 312 -8.78 10.83 -18.64
N PRO A 313 -9.61 11.48 -17.80
CA PRO A 313 -9.09 12.15 -16.61
C PRO A 313 -8.35 11.09 -15.78
N ALA A 314 -7.12 11.39 -15.40
CA ALA A 314 -6.22 10.46 -14.75
C ALA A 314 -6.85 9.89 -13.45
N ALA A 315 -6.76 8.58 -13.22
CA ALA A 315 -7.59 7.87 -12.24
C ALA A 315 -6.78 7.19 -11.11
N VAL A 316 -6.53 7.85 -9.97
CA VAL A 316 -5.88 7.30 -8.75
C VAL A 316 -6.45 5.95 -8.31
N SER A 317 -5.64 4.93 -7.99
CA SER A 317 -6.15 3.60 -7.58
C SER A 317 -6.95 3.68 -6.28
N GLY A 318 -8.27 3.48 -6.35
CA GLY A 318 -9.13 3.17 -5.20
C GLY A 318 -9.11 4.18 -4.04
N ARG A 319 -8.60 5.40 -4.26
CA ARG A 319 -8.19 6.36 -3.23
C ARG A 319 -9.24 6.56 -2.15
N GLY A 320 -8.77 6.71 -0.91
CA GLY A 320 -9.61 7.08 0.22
C GLY A 320 -10.52 5.95 0.66
N PHE A 321 -10.16 4.70 0.34
CA PHE A 321 -10.89 3.53 0.79
C PHE A 321 -10.90 3.45 2.31
N ILE A 322 -12.05 3.08 2.87
CA ILE A 322 -12.19 2.82 4.30
C ILE A 322 -12.85 1.47 4.52
N ALA A 323 -12.25 0.61 5.33
CA ALA A 323 -12.92 -0.55 5.90
C ALA A 323 -13.07 -0.40 7.41
N ARG A 324 -14.21 -0.85 7.93
CA ARG A 324 -14.49 -0.85 9.35
C ARG A 324 -15.29 -2.08 9.78
N ASP A 325 -14.94 -2.63 10.94
CA ASP A 325 -15.72 -3.68 11.61
C ASP A 325 -15.91 -4.95 10.73
N ILE A 326 -14.86 -5.35 9.98
CA ILE A 326 -14.88 -6.49 9.03
C ILE A 326 -13.59 -7.32 9.17
N THR A 327 -13.67 -8.64 8.95
CA THR A 327 -12.51 -9.52 8.75
C THR A 327 -12.22 -9.78 7.27
N PHE A 328 -10.95 -9.71 6.89
CA PHE A 328 -10.40 -10.27 5.65
C PHE A 328 -9.57 -11.50 6.00
N GLU A 329 -9.84 -12.63 5.35
CA GLU A 329 -9.20 -13.90 5.69
C GLU A 329 -8.76 -14.69 4.46
N ASN A 330 -7.56 -15.27 4.51
CA ASN A 330 -7.13 -16.32 3.60
C ASN A 330 -6.92 -17.64 4.36
N THR A 331 -7.67 -18.66 3.98
CA THR A 331 -7.76 -19.96 4.66
C THR A 331 -6.84 -21.04 4.08
N ALA A 332 -5.95 -20.70 3.14
CA ALA A 332 -5.10 -21.69 2.46
C ALA A 332 -4.22 -22.53 3.42
N GLY A 333 -3.78 -21.94 4.54
CA GLY A 333 -2.96 -22.63 5.54
C GLY A 333 -1.45 -22.52 5.29
N PRO A 334 -0.62 -22.90 6.28
CA PRO A 334 0.82 -22.67 6.25
C PRO A 334 1.56 -23.57 5.24
N GLN A 335 0.95 -24.71 4.86
CA GLN A 335 1.48 -25.63 3.84
C GLN A 335 1.41 -25.05 2.42
N LYS A 336 0.59 -24.01 2.22
CA LYS A 336 0.32 -23.39 0.91
C LYS A 336 1.24 -22.20 0.61
N HIS A 337 2.21 -21.93 1.48
CA HIS A 337 3.14 -20.81 1.38
C HIS A 337 2.39 -19.47 1.27
N GLN A 338 2.81 -18.55 0.38
CA GLN A 338 2.24 -17.21 0.27
C GLN A 338 0.75 -17.25 -0.05
N ALA A 339 -0.07 -16.63 0.79
CA ALA A 339 -1.52 -16.60 0.65
C ALA A 339 -2.10 -15.33 1.30
N VAL A 340 -2.29 -14.30 0.48
CA VAL A 340 -2.65 -12.96 0.96
C VAL A 340 -4.13 -12.89 1.36
N ALA A 341 -4.42 -12.33 2.53
CA ALA A 341 -5.79 -12.04 2.97
C ALA A 341 -6.24 -10.67 2.48
N LEU A 342 -5.41 -9.65 2.68
CA LEU A 342 -5.67 -8.27 2.24
C LEU A 342 -4.44 -7.73 1.51
N ARG A 343 -4.65 -7.22 0.29
CA ARG A 343 -3.69 -6.34 -0.39
C ARG A 343 -4.25 -4.94 -0.51
N SER A 344 -3.46 -3.94 -0.14
CA SER A 344 -3.80 -2.53 -0.35
C SER A 344 -2.73 -1.81 -1.17
N ASP A 345 -3.17 -1.22 -2.28
CA ASP A 345 -2.48 -0.25 -3.14
C ASP A 345 -3.24 1.10 -3.20
N SER A 346 -4.25 1.26 -2.32
CA SER A 346 -5.03 2.48 -2.21
C SER A 346 -4.32 3.53 -1.37
N ASP A 347 -4.03 4.68 -1.98
CA ASP A 347 -3.54 5.85 -1.25
C ASP A 347 -4.61 6.42 -0.30
N LEU A 348 -4.16 6.92 0.84
CA LEU A 348 -4.98 7.47 1.92
C LEU A 348 -6.06 6.48 2.41
N SER A 349 -5.73 5.19 2.43
CA SER A 349 -6.66 4.14 2.90
C SER A 349 -6.65 4.00 4.42
N VAL A 350 -7.82 3.68 4.98
CA VAL A 350 -7.98 3.43 6.42
C VAL A 350 -8.64 2.09 6.69
N PHE A 351 -8.06 1.33 7.61
CA PHE A 351 -8.64 0.12 8.17
C PHE A 351 -8.83 0.33 9.66
N PHE A 352 -10.09 0.33 10.12
CA PHE A 352 -10.41 0.65 11.51
C PHE A 352 -11.23 -0.47 12.14
N ARG A 353 -10.70 -1.11 13.17
CA ARG A 353 -11.32 -2.31 13.75
C ARG A 353 -11.61 -3.37 12.68
N CYS A 354 -10.60 -3.67 11.87
CA CYS A 354 -10.61 -4.80 10.96
C CYS A 354 -9.77 -5.94 11.52
N ALA A 355 -10.08 -7.18 11.13
CA ALA A 355 -9.14 -8.28 11.32
C ALA A 355 -8.57 -8.73 9.97
N ILE A 356 -7.27 -9.03 9.93
CA ILE A 356 -6.58 -9.57 8.76
C ILE A 356 -5.94 -10.88 9.18
N LYS A 357 -6.46 -11.99 8.64
CA LYS A 357 -6.15 -13.35 9.10
C LYS A 357 -5.58 -14.20 7.97
N GLY A 358 -4.40 -14.76 8.19
CA GLY A 358 -3.79 -15.73 7.28
C GLY A 358 -2.64 -16.46 7.96
N TYR A 359 -1.72 -16.98 7.16
CA TYR A 359 -0.46 -17.55 7.62
C TYR A 359 0.71 -16.74 7.03
N GLN A 360 1.35 -17.24 5.99
CA GLN A 360 2.40 -16.51 5.29
C GLN A 360 1.79 -15.41 4.41
N ASP A 361 2.38 -14.22 4.45
CA ASP A 361 2.02 -13.06 3.61
C ASP A 361 0.57 -12.54 3.83
N SER A 362 0.08 -12.58 5.07
CA SER A 362 -1.33 -12.26 5.39
C SER A 362 -1.78 -10.85 4.94
N LEU A 363 -0.98 -9.83 5.23
CA LEU A 363 -1.24 -8.43 4.90
C LEU A 363 -0.18 -7.90 3.93
N TYR A 364 -0.60 -7.62 2.70
CA TYR A 364 0.24 -7.01 1.67
C TYR A 364 -0.05 -5.51 1.56
N THR A 365 0.70 -4.70 2.29
CA THR A 365 0.69 -3.24 2.17
C THR A 365 1.56 -2.79 1.00
N HIS A 366 1.06 -3.01 -0.21
CA HIS A 366 1.82 -2.97 -1.46
C HIS A 366 2.51 -1.63 -1.70
N THR A 367 1.75 -0.53 -1.78
CA THR A 367 2.24 0.82 -2.11
C THR A 367 1.41 1.91 -1.40
N MET A 368 1.78 3.18 -1.60
CA MET A 368 1.04 4.38 -1.15
C MET A 368 0.92 4.55 0.38
N ARG A 369 0.16 5.54 0.84
CA ARG A 369 -0.04 5.84 2.28
C ARG A 369 -1.23 5.11 2.84
N GLN A 370 -1.05 4.44 3.98
CA GLN A 370 -2.08 3.60 4.60
C GLN A 370 -2.09 3.74 6.12
N PHE A 371 -3.28 3.68 6.73
CA PHE A 371 -3.45 3.74 8.18
C PHE A 371 -4.29 2.59 8.71
N TYR A 372 -3.74 1.83 9.65
CA TYR A 372 -4.40 0.72 10.34
C TYR A 372 -4.57 1.09 11.81
N ARG A 373 -5.82 1.11 12.29
CA ARG A 373 -6.17 1.50 13.66
C ARG A 373 -7.00 0.41 14.32
N GLU A 374 -6.61 0.00 15.53
CA GLU A 374 -7.37 -0.99 16.33
C GLU A 374 -7.65 -2.29 15.55
N CYS A 375 -6.74 -2.67 14.65
CA CYS A 375 -6.87 -3.88 13.85
C CYS A 375 -6.27 -5.09 14.58
N LYS A 376 -6.78 -6.28 14.26
CA LYS A 376 -6.18 -7.55 14.67
C LYS A 376 -5.52 -8.21 13.46
N ILE A 377 -4.21 -8.34 13.45
CA ILE A 377 -3.42 -8.87 12.33
C ILE A 377 -2.73 -10.15 12.80
N THR A 378 -2.95 -11.26 12.10
CA THR A 378 -2.39 -12.56 12.50
C THR A 378 -1.76 -13.30 11.33
N GLY A 379 -0.61 -13.93 11.56
CA GLY A 379 0.06 -14.77 10.56
C GLY A 379 1.35 -15.40 11.08
N THR A 380 2.17 -15.93 10.18
CA THR A 380 3.41 -16.68 10.52
C THR A 380 4.65 -16.03 9.93
N VAL A 381 4.91 -16.25 8.64
CA VAL A 381 6.07 -15.72 7.91
C VAL A 381 5.67 -14.47 7.15
N ASP A 382 6.43 -13.40 7.33
CA ASP A 382 6.33 -12.13 6.60
C ASP A 382 4.89 -11.60 6.54
N PHE A 383 4.12 -11.79 7.62
CA PHE A 383 2.68 -11.64 7.54
C PHE A 383 2.21 -10.18 7.47
N ILE A 384 3.12 -9.21 7.62
CA ILE A 384 2.98 -7.81 7.20
C ILE A 384 4.14 -7.49 6.25
N PHE A 385 3.86 -7.30 4.96
CA PHE A 385 4.90 -7.08 3.95
C PHE A 385 4.48 -6.09 2.87
N GLY A 386 5.45 -5.60 2.10
CA GLY A 386 5.24 -4.60 1.05
C GLY A 386 6.11 -3.36 1.22
N ASP A 387 5.83 -2.31 0.44
CA ASP A 387 6.62 -1.08 0.38
C ASP A 387 5.75 0.17 0.42
N GLY A 388 4.58 0.11 1.07
CA GLY A 388 3.79 1.30 1.39
C GLY A 388 4.44 2.17 2.48
N ALA A 389 3.97 3.42 2.60
CA ALA A 389 4.17 4.25 3.80
C ALA A 389 3.02 3.96 4.77
N VAL A 390 3.27 3.08 5.74
CA VAL A 390 2.20 2.48 6.55
C VAL A 390 2.40 2.78 8.02
N LEU A 391 1.30 3.18 8.65
CA LEU A 391 1.23 3.37 10.09
C LEU A 391 0.19 2.41 10.70
N PHE A 392 0.64 1.64 11.69
CA PHE A 392 -0.21 0.80 12.54
C PHE A 392 -0.32 1.44 13.92
N GLN A 393 -1.55 1.65 14.41
CA GLN A 393 -1.79 2.31 15.69
C GLN A 393 -2.81 1.55 16.54
N ASN A 394 -2.42 1.20 17.77
CA ASN A 394 -3.26 0.41 18.70
C ASN A 394 -3.72 -0.93 18.11
N CYS A 395 -2.95 -1.55 17.23
CA CYS A 395 -3.27 -2.85 16.66
C CYS A 395 -2.82 -3.99 17.58
N GLN A 396 -3.51 -5.13 17.49
CA GLN A 396 -3.02 -6.42 17.97
C GLN A 396 -2.33 -7.15 16.82
N ILE A 397 -1.05 -7.44 16.97
CA ILE A 397 -0.22 -8.11 15.98
C ILE A 397 0.20 -9.44 16.59
N LEU A 398 -0.39 -10.54 16.14
CA LEU A 398 -0.29 -11.84 16.79
C LEU A 398 0.35 -12.89 15.87
N ALA A 399 1.50 -13.42 16.28
CA ALA A 399 2.18 -14.50 15.55
C ALA A 399 1.49 -15.84 15.84
N LYS A 400 1.19 -16.61 14.78
CA LYS A 400 0.51 -17.90 14.85
C LYS A 400 1.50 -19.06 14.89
N GLN A 401 1.02 -20.24 15.26
CA GLN A 401 1.77 -21.48 15.08
C GLN A 401 1.96 -21.78 13.59
N GLY A 402 3.22 -21.85 13.16
CA GLY A 402 3.61 -22.24 11.81
C GLY A 402 3.93 -23.73 11.67
N LEU A 403 4.57 -24.08 10.55
CA LEU A 403 5.10 -25.43 10.32
C LEU A 403 6.25 -25.76 11.29
N PRO A 404 6.54 -27.04 11.56
CA PRO A 404 7.71 -27.43 12.33
C PRO A 404 8.99 -26.78 11.79
N ASN A 405 9.81 -26.22 12.69
CA ASN A 405 11.05 -25.50 12.38
C ASN A 405 10.89 -24.20 11.56
N GLN A 406 9.67 -23.79 11.24
CA GLN A 406 9.42 -22.49 10.61
C GLN A 406 9.76 -21.37 11.60
N LYS A 407 10.43 -20.33 11.11
CA LYS A 407 10.67 -19.10 11.85
C LYS A 407 9.60 -18.10 11.46
N ASN A 408 8.89 -17.55 12.45
CA ASN A 408 7.93 -16.50 12.22
C ASN A 408 8.64 -15.15 12.08
N THR A 409 8.15 -14.32 11.18
CA THR A 409 8.61 -12.95 10.98
C THR A 409 7.40 -12.05 10.83
N ILE A 410 7.31 -11.03 11.68
CA ILE A 410 6.16 -10.13 11.67
C ILE A 410 6.20 -9.24 10.44
N THR A 411 7.34 -8.59 10.19
CA THR A 411 7.48 -7.66 9.06
C THR A 411 8.49 -8.13 8.01
N ALA A 412 8.18 -7.88 6.74
CA ALA A 412 9.11 -7.99 5.61
C ALA A 412 8.96 -6.77 4.70
N GLN A 413 9.60 -5.67 5.11
CA GLN A 413 9.48 -4.40 4.41
C GLN A 413 10.36 -4.38 3.14
N GLY A 414 9.78 -3.89 2.03
CA GLY A 414 10.30 -4.03 0.66
C GLY A 414 10.94 -2.80 0.01
N ARG A 415 11.44 -1.83 0.78
CA ARG A 415 12.03 -0.58 0.29
C ARG A 415 13.36 -0.85 -0.39
N LYS A 416 13.42 -0.57 -1.69
CA LYS A 416 14.58 -0.86 -2.55
C LYS A 416 15.47 0.36 -2.79
N ASP A 417 15.00 1.56 -2.50
CA ASP A 417 15.73 2.80 -2.71
C ASP A 417 15.65 3.73 -1.47
N PRO A 418 16.77 4.34 -1.04
CA PRO A 418 16.77 5.20 0.14
C PRO A 418 15.95 6.48 -0.04
N ASN A 419 15.67 6.89 -1.29
CA ASN A 419 14.85 8.06 -1.59
C ASN A 419 13.35 7.77 -1.48
N GLN A 420 12.91 6.51 -1.40
CA GLN A 420 11.49 6.22 -1.18
C GLN A 420 11.05 6.70 0.21
N PRO A 421 9.90 7.39 0.32
CA PRO A 421 9.36 7.84 1.60
C PRO A 421 8.67 6.70 2.38
N THR A 422 8.90 5.44 2.03
CA THR A 422 8.10 4.28 2.44
C THR A 422 8.65 3.56 3.66
N GLY A 423 7.82 2.72 4.27
CA GLY A 423 8.17 1.83 5.36
C GLY A 423 7.08 1.67 6.39
N PHE A 424 7.40 0.94 7.45
CA PHE A 424 6.42 0.57 8.47
C PHE A 424 6.71 1.30 9.78
N SER A 425 5.69 1.96 10.32
CA SER A 425 5.69 2.53 11.65
C SER A 425 4.62 1.86 12.50
N ILE A 426 5.03 1.16 13.55
CA ILE A 426 4.17 0.40 14.45
C ILE A 426 4.15 1.10 15.81
N GLN A 427 3.01 1.70 16.17
CA GLN A 427 2.87 2.58 17.32
C GLN A 427 1.75 2.11 18.26
N PHE A 428 2.00 2.09 19.57
CA PHE A 428 1.00 1.68 20.59
C PHE A 428 0.40 0.29 20.37
N CYS A 429 1.07 -0.56 19.62
CA CYS A 429 0.56 -1.87 19.27
C CYS A 429 0.90 -2.88 20.37
N ASN A 430 0.17 -3.99 20.37
CA ASN A 430 0.52 -5.18 21.15
C ASN A 430 1.06 -6.23 20.18
N ILE A 431 2.34 -6.56 20.32
CA ILE A 431 3.03 -7.60 19.57
C ILE A 431 3.17 -8.84 20.46
N SER A 432 2.41 -9.89 20.12
CA SER A 432 2.31 -11.10 20.94
C SER A 432 2.21 -12.39 20.12
N ALA A 433 2.22 -13.54 20.80
CA ALA A 433 1.79 -14.80 20.22
C ALA A 433 0.25 -14.88 20.20
N ASP A 434 -0.31 -15.47 19.14
CA ASP A 434 -1.69 -15.93 19.11
C ASP A 434 -1.83 -17.20 19.96
N THR A 435 -3.07 -17.53 20.31
CA THR A 435 -3.42 -18.63 21.22
C THR A 435 -2.86 -19.98 20.81
N ASP A 436 -2.69 -20.25 19.51
CA ASP A 436 -2.14 -21.49 18.98
C ASP A 436 -0.61 -21.60 19.12
N LEU A 437 0.12 -20.47 19.20
CA LEU A 437 1.57 -20.43 19.35
C LEU A 437 2.01 -20.48 20.82
N LEU A 438 1.17 -20.05 21.77
CA LEU A 438 1.51 -19.99 23.20
C LEU A 438 2.19 -21.27 23.74
N PRO A 439 1.73 -22.50 23.43
CA PRO A 439 2.35 -23.72 23.93
C PRO A 439 3.75 -24.03 23.37
N SER A 440 4.14 -23.36 22.28
CA SER A 440 5.30 -23.68 21.44
C SER A 440 6.19 -22.47 21.16
N VAL A 441 6.00 -21.35 21.88
CA VAL A 441 6.82 -20.12 21.80
C VAL A 441 8.32 -20.41 21.85
N ASN A 442 8.74 -21.35 22.72
CA ASN A 442 10.15 -21.70 22.88
C ASN A 442 10.73 -22.45 21.67
N SER A 443 9.91 -23.25 20.99
CA SER A 443 10.30 -24.09 19.85
C SER A 443 10.05 -23.45 18.48
N THR A 444 9.20 -22.43 18.40
CA THR A 444 8.87 -21.70 17.16
C THR A 444 9.37 -20.26 17.29
N PRO A 445 10.60 -19.96 16.83
CA PRO A 445 11.19 -18.64 16.94
C PRO A 445 10.35 -17.58 16.20
N THR A 446 10.05 -16.47 16.87
CA THR A 446 9.37 -15.32 16.27
C THR A 446 10.25 -14.07 16.35
N TYR A 447 10.31 -13.33 15.24
CA TYR A 447 11.10 -12.09 15.09
C TYR A 447 10.22 -10.93 14.63
N LEU A 448 10.61 -9.71 14.99
CA LEU A 448 9.96 -8.44 14.62
C LEU A 448 9.97 -8.22 13.10
N GLY A 449 10.95 -8.76 12.39
CA GLY A 449 10.97 -8.77 10.93
C GLY A 449 12.31 -9.15 10.32
N ARG A 450 12.37 -9.09 8.99
CA ARG A 450 13.56 -9.35 8.17
C ARG A 450 13.58 -8.50 6.89
N PRO A 451 14.76 -8.09 6.38
CA PRO A 451 14.84 -7.09 5.31
C PRO A 451 14.59 -7.69 3.93
N TRP A 452 13.35 -7.62 3.43
CA TRP A 452 13.01 -8.16 2.11
C TRP A 452 13.78 -7.48 0.98
N LYS A 453 14.05 -6.17 1.10
CA LYS A 453 14.86 -5.40 0.15
C LYS A 453 15.93 -4.56 0.86
N LEU A 454 16.88 -4.08 0.06
CA LEU A 454 18.16 -3.52 0.51
C LEU A 454 18.05 -2.36 1.53
N TYR A 455 17.04 -1.52 1.41
CA TYR A 455 16.84 -0.38 2.30
C TYR A 455 15.63 -0.54 3.20
N SER A 456 15.27 -1.79 3.54
CA SER A 456 14.13 -2.13 4.41
C SER A 456 14.08 -1.22 5.63
N ARG A 457 12.89 -0.68 5.94
CA ARG A 457 12.69 0.30 7.01
C ARG A 457 11.44 0.01 7.82
N THR A 458 11.67 -0.34 9.09
CA THR A 458 10.62 -0.69 10.05
C THR A 458 10.96 -0.08 11.41
N ILE A 459 10.00 0.61 12.00
CA ILE A 459 10.14 1.26 13.30
C ILE A 459 9.02 0.75 14.21
N ILE A 460 9.39 0.29 15.40
CA ILE A 460 8.46 -0.19 16.43
C ILE A 460 8.62 0.70 17.65
N MET A 461 7.57 1.44 17.99
CA MET A 461 7.65 2.45 19.04
C MET A 461 6.45 2.46 19.97
N GLN A 462 6.70 2.78 21.24
CA GLN A 462 5.69 2.87 22.31
C GLN A 462 4.74 1.66 22.32
N SER A 463 5.24 0.47 21.98
CA SER A 463 4.45 -0.75 21.81
C SER A 463 4.79 -1.78 22.87
N TYR A 464 3.82 -2.63 23.21
CA TYR A 464 4.05 -3.79 24.06
C TYR A 464 4.62 -4.94 23.21
N ILE A 465 5.70 -5.56 23.68
CA ILE A 465 6.35 -6.71 23.05
C ILE A 465 6.40 -7.84 24.09
N SER A 466 5.66 -8.93 23.84
CA SER A 466 5.67 -10.13 24.70
C SER A 466 6.98 -10.91 24.59
N ASP A 467 7.15 -11.88 25.49
CA ASP A 467 8.26 -12.84 25.52
C ASP A 467 8.22 -13.86 24.37
N ALA A 468 7.19 -13.81 23.51
CA ALA A 468 7.15 -14.58 22.28
C ALA A 468 8.23 -14.15 21.26
N ILE A 469 8.74 -12.92 21.38
CA ILE A 469 9.75 -12.39 20.48
C ILE A 469 11.15 -12.76 20.98
N ARG A 470 11.96 -13.33 20.08
CA ARG A 470 13.35 -13.69 20.37
C ARG A 470 14.17 -12.46 20.81
N PRO A 471 15.11 -12.59 21.78
CA PRO A 471 15.93 -11.46 22.25
C PRO A 471 16.71 -10.74 21.15
N GLN A 472 17.13 -11.46 20.10
CA GLN A 472 17.76 -10.89 18.90
C GLN A 472 16.88 -9.84 18.22
N GLY A 473 15.55 -9.96 18.33
CA GLY A 473 14.55 -9.06 17.78
C GLY A 473 14.33 -9.24 16.29
N TRP A 474 15.40 -9.22 15.49
CA TRP A 474 15.34 -9.19 14.03
C TRP A 474 16.07 -10.40 13.43
N LEU A 475 15.66 -10.82 12.23
CA LEU A 475 16.20 -11.99 11.53
C LEU A 475 16.81 -11.57 10.19
N GLU A 476 17.97 -12.14 9.83
CA GLU A 476 18.59 -11.89 8.53
C GLU A 476 17.68 -12.37 7.39
N TRP A 477 17.71 -11.68 6.25
CA TRP A 477 17.07 -12.19 5.04
C TRP A 477 17.92 -13.30 4.40
N ASN A 478 19.19 -12.99 4.15
CA ASN A 478 20.18 -13.93 3.64
C ASN A 478 21.60 -13.42 3.97
N GLN A 479 22.30 -14.12 4.86
CA GLN A 479 23.65 -13.74 5.30
C GLN A 479 23.73 -12.26 5.72
N ASP A 480 24.63 -11.49 5.12
CA ASP A 480 24.87 -10.07 5.40
C ASP A 480 24.07 -9.11 4.53
N PHE A 481 23.16 -9.61 3.68
CA PHE A 481 22.33 -8.78 2.81
C PHE A 481 21.54 -7.73 3.62
N ALA A 482 21.67 -6.47 3.20
CA ALA A 482 20.98 -5.29 3.73
C ALA A 482 21.32 -4.87 5.16
N LEU A 483 22.15 -5.62 5.91
CA LEU A 483 22.35 -5.38 7.34
C LEU A 483 22.99 -4.02 7.66
N ASP A 484 23.71 -3.43 6.70
CA ASP A 484 24.36 -2.12 6.78
C ASP A 484 23.52 -0.95 6.23
N THR A 485 22.45 -1.25 5.50
CA THR A 485 21.67 -0.29 4.68
C THR A 485 20.20 -0.21 5.07
N LEU A 486 19.66 -1.23 5.74
CA LEU A 486 18.35 -1.21 6.37
C LEU A 486 18.29 -0.14 7.47
N TYR A 487 17.07 0.23 7.86
CA TYR A 487 16.80 1.10 9.01
C TYR A 487 15.75 0.44 9.90
N TYR A 488 16.21 -0.36 10.86
CA TYR A 488 15.36 -0.97 11.88
C TYR A 488 15.53 -0.26 13.19
N ALA A 489 14.42 0.19 13.77
CA ALA A 489 14.50 1.02 14.96
C ALA A 489 13.45 0.69 16.02
N GLU A 490 13.84 0.83 17.28
CA GLU A 490 12.97 0.66 18.44
C GLU A 490 13.00 1.91 19.33
N TYR A 491 11.83 2.35 19.81
CA TYR A 491 11.70 3.54 20.68
C TYR A 491 10.67 3.31 21.79
N MET A 492 11.11 3.33 23.06
CA MET A 492 10.24 3.25 24.24
C MET A 492 9.21 2.10 24.22
N ASN A 493 9.60 0.93 23.72
CA ASN A 493 8.79 -0.27 23.83
C ASN A 493 8.81 -0.81 25.26
N ASN A 494 7.77 -1.56 25.64
CA ASN A 494 7.65 -2.18 26.96
C ASN A 494 7.22 -3.65 26.84
N GLY A 495 7.22 -4.38 27.95
CA GLY A 495 6.94 -5.81 27.98
C GLY A 495 8.20 -6.67 27.99
N PRO A 496 8.06 -7.99 28.27
CA PRO A 496 9.20 -8.86 28.51
C PRO A 496 10.09 -9.10 27.27
N GLY A 497 9.56 -8.97 26.04
CA GLY A 497 10.35 -9.05 24.80
C GLY A 497 10.97 -7.73 24.34
N ALA A 498 10.74 -6.63 25.05
CA ALA A 498 11.23 -5.30 24.68
C ALA A 498 12.68 -5.02 25.12
N SER A 499 13.34 -5.94 25.83
CA SER A 499 14.74 -5.78 26.22
C SER A 499 15.64 -5.59 24.99
N LEU A 500 16.54 -4.60 25.07
CA LEU A 500 17.45 -4.24 23.99
C LEU A 500 18.85 -4.86 24.15
N SER A 501 19.13 -5.54 25.26
CA SER A 501 20.47 -6.04 25.62
C SER A 501 21.06 -6.99 24.58
N GLU A 502 20.23 -7.90 24.07
CA GLU A 502 20.60 -8.99 23.17
C GLU A 502 20.20 -8.76 21.71
N ARG A 503 19.71 -7.55 21.39
CA ARG A 503 19.39 -7.18 20.01
C ARG A 503 20.63 -7.31 19.12
N VAL A 504 20.37 -7.68 17.87
CA VAL A 504 21.37 -7.76 16.80
C VAL A 504 22.27 -6.52 16.76
N LYS A 505 23.53 -6.69 16.35
CA LYS A 505 24.53 -5.61 16.30
C LYS A 505 24.76 -5.10 14.86
N TRP A 506 23.74 -5.18 14.02
CA TRP A 506 23.82 -4.73 12.63
C TRP A 506 23.96 -3.21 12.54
N PRO A 507 24.75 -2.65 11.61
CA PRO A 507 24.89 -1.20 11.48
C PRO A 507 23.56 -0.46 11.19
N GLY A 508 22.63 -1.10 10.47
CA GLY A 508 21.29 -0.57 10.19
C GLY A 508 20.28 -0.70 11.34
N TYR A 509 20.66 -1.34 12.46
CA TYR A 509 19.80 -1.41 13.65
C TYR A 509 20.07 -0.21 14.58
N HIS A 510 19.00 0.42 15.06
CA HIS A 510 19.06 1.65 15.83
C HIS A 510 18.17 1.59 17.07
N VAL A 511 18.77 1.85 18.23
CA VAL A 511 18.04 2.19 19.44
C VAL A 511 17.81 3.70 19.43
N LEU A 512 16.55 4.14 19.36
CA LEU A 512 16.21 5.55 19.43
C LEU A 512 16.05 5.94 20.90
N ASN A 513 16.84 6.90 21.36
CA ASN A 513 16.81 7.35 22.76
C ASN A 513 16.19 8.75 22.92
N ASN A 514 15.96 9.45 21.82
CA ASN A 514 15.42 10.81 21.81
C ASN A 514 14.16 10.87 20.94
N SER A 515 13.13 11.54 21.45
CA SER A 515 11.87 11.81 20.73
C SER A 515 12.13 12.52 19.39
N ALA A 516 13.15 13.37 19.29
CA ALA A 516 13.53 14.04 18.03
C ALA A 516 13.97 13.06 16.92
N GLN A 517 14.43 11.86 17.26
CA GLN A 517 14.77 10.82 16.28
C GLN A 517 13.53 10.03 15.85
N ALA A 518 12.59 9.80 16.78
CA ALA A 518 11.40 9.01 16.53
C ALA A 518 10.24 9.81 15.92
N VAL A 519 10.24 11.15 16.05
CA VAL A 519 9.09 12.00 15.66
C VAL A 519 8.76 11.88 14.17
N ASN A 520 9.77 11.65 13.33
CA ASN A 520 9.62 11.48 11.89
C ASN A 520 8.81 10.22 11.51
N PHE A 521 8.61 9.29 12.44
CA PHE A 521 7.84 8.07 12.24
C PHE A 521 6.42 8.17 12.83
N THR A 522 6.04 9.32 13.38
CA THR A 522 4.67 9.55 13.89
C THR A 522 3.68 9.82 12.76
N VAL A 523 2.40 9.81 13.09
CA VAL A 523 1.29 9.98 12.13
C VAL A 523 1.39 11.29 11.38
N ALA A 524 1.68 12.38 12.10
CA ALA A 524 1.82 13.72 11.53
C ALA A 524 2.94 13.80 10.49
N GLN A 525 4.03 13.07 10.70
CA GLN A 525 5.28 13.24 9.93
C GLN A 525 5.46 12.17 8.87
N PHE A 526 5.15 10.92 9.18
CA PHE A 526 5.48 9.78 8.34
C PHE A 526 4.49 9.56 7.20
N ILE A 527 3.20 9.77 7.49
CA ILE A 527 2.11 9.61 6.53
C ILE A 527 1.29 10.89 6.36
N GLU A 528 1.77 12.00 6.93
CA GLU A 528 1.09 13.30 6.91
C GLU A 528 -0.38 13.20 7.33
N GLY A 529 -0.65 12.35 8.32
CA GLY A 529 -2.01 11.95 8.68
C GLY A 529 -2.91 13.13 9.06
N ASP A 530 -2.36 14.21 9.61
CA ASP A 530 -3.12 15.41 9.97
C ASP A 530 -3.76 16.11 8.74
N LEU A 531 -3.22 15.89 7.54
CA LEU A 531 -3.79 16.44 6.30
C LEU A 531 -5.04 15.70 5.83
N TRP A 532 -5.19 14.41 6.18
CA TRP A 532 -6.23 13.57 5.57
C TRP A 532 -7.02 12.68 6.55
N LEU A 533 -6.45 12.19 7.65
CA LEU A 533 -7.14 11.36 8.64
C LEU A 533 -8.32 12.05 9.33
N PRO A 534 -8.29 13.35 9.69
CA PRO A 534 -9.44 14.02 10.30
C PRO A 534 -10.72 13.92 9.48
N SER A 535 -10.60 13.84 8.15
CA SER A 535 -11.74 13.66 7.24
C SER A 535 -12.40 12.29 7.40
N THR A 536 -11.63 11.26 7.73
CA THR A 536 -12.15 9.89 7.83
C THR A 536 -13.10 9.74 9.02
N GLY A 537 -12.86 10.49 10.09
CA GLY A 537 -13.55 10.40 11.37
C GLY A 537 -12.92 9.39 12.34
N VAL A 538 -11.88 8.65 11.91
CA VAL A 538 -11.10 7.78 12.80
C VAL A 538 -10.37 8.64 13.82
N LYS A 539 -10.42 8.22 15.09
CA LYS A 539 -9.58 8.81 16.13
C LYS A 539 -8.16 8.26 16.01
N TYR A 540 -7.19 9.14 16.03
CA TYR A 540 -5.78 8.79 15.98
C TYR A 540 -4.99 9.74 16.87
N THR A 541 -3.85 9.27 17.36
CA THR A 541 -2.86 10.11 18.04
C THR A 541 -1.90 10.64 16.99
N SER A 542 -1.76 11.96 16.83
CA SER A 542 -0.94 12.56 15.76
C SER A 542 0.58 12.37 15.97
N GLY A 543 1.06 12.53 17.21
CA GLY A 543 2.47 12.41 17.60
C GLY A 543 2.74 11.20 18.51
N PHE A 544 3.50 11.42 19.58
CA PHE A 544 3.70 10.42 20.64
C PHE A 544 2.52 10.35 21.59
N GLY A 545 2.41 9.22 22.29
CA GLY A 545 1.45 9.04 23.38
C GLY A 545 1.96 9.80 24.60
N VAL A 546 1.07 10.53 25.26
CA VAL A 546 1.33 11.19 26.55
C VAL A 546 1.37 10.15 27.66
#